data_AF-A0A183SPM5-F1
#
_entry.id   AF-A0A183SPM5-F1
#
_cell.length_a   1.000
_cell.length_b   1.000
_cell.length_c   1.000
_cell.angle_alpha   90.00
_cell.angle_beta   90.00
_cell.angle_gamma   90.00
#
_symmetry.space_group_name_H-M   'P 1'
#
loop_
_entity.id
_entity.type
_entity.pdbx_description
1 polymer ?
#
loop_
_entity_poly.entity_id
_entity_poly.type
_entity_poly.pdbx_seq_one_letter_code
_entity_poly.pdbx_strand_id
1 'polypeptide(L)'
;MEEGNEYEEEWSKFFKPNADNEGAFANELLQNIDEAKSVVAEEMSEYCGSIPGDLEDFAGVDAIEELPEELKNHIRLLKDVMKNYRSGPLPKTVKMLPHLPGYESLLEMLSPLDWSVHAYPRMVKIFASKGNDPALHFYENYVLPKVRQDITENRRLCVHLFEALIASIFRLEEFIAGIFLPWIRSEMTKTEGVVLAHLVKKASIKARFAAVALALTCEEEFSIPRAMVMEALLNKKYFMPEAAITQVISYFTG
;
A
#
# COMPACT_ATOMS: atom_id res chain seq x y z
N MET A 1 -17.54 24.58 -30.26
CA MET A 1 -18.21 23.71 -29.27
C MET A 1 -18.04 22.29 -29.78
N GLU A 2 -16.92 21.62 -29.47
CA GLU A 2 -16.68 20.25 -29.97
C GLU A 2 -15.69 19.44 -29.10
N GLU A 3 -15.16 19.98 -28.00
CA GLU A 3 -14.20 19.27 -27.13
C GLU A 3 -14.85 18.48 -25.97
N GLY A 4 -16.19 18.52 -25.83
CA GLY A 4 -16.91 17.83 -24.75
C GLY A 4 -17.19 16.35 -25.01
N ASN A 5 -17.18 15.92 -26.28
CA ASN A 5 -17.69 14.60 -26.68
C ASN A 5 -16.63 13.50 -26.66
N GLU A 6 -15.34 13.86 -26.83
CA GLU A 6 -14.24 12.90 -26.91
C GLU A 6 -13.96 12.24 -25.54
N TYR A 7 -14.16 12.98 -24.45
CA TYR A 7 -14.01 12.46 -23.10
C TYR A 7 -15.18 11.53 -22.70
N GLU A 8 -16.43 11.84 -23.08
CA GLU A 8 -17.60 10.98 -22.83
C GLU A 8 -17.53 9.64 -23.60
N GLU A 9 -16.97 9.64 -24.81
CA GLU A 9 -16.71 8.41 -25.58
C GLU A 9 -15.61 7.54 -24.94
N GLU A 10 -14.61 8.12 -24.29
CA GLU A 10 -13.61 7.38 -23.52
C GLU A 10 -14.19 6.81 -22.21
N TRP A 11 -15.06 7.55 -21.52
CA TRP A 11 -15.74 7.09 -20.30
C TRP A 11 -16.75 5.97 -20.58
N SER A 12 -17.47 6.04 -21.71
CA SER A 12 -18.41 5.00 -22.12
C SER A 12 -17.73 3.71 -22.61
N LYS A 13 -16.49 3.77 -23.09
CA LYS A 13 -15.64 2.58 -23.33
C LYS A 13 -15.22 1.87 -22.04
N PHE A 14 -15.16 2.58 -20.91
CA PHE A 14 -14.83 2.00 -19.60
C PHE A 14 -16.02 1.25 -18.97
N PHE A 15 -17.26 1.51 -19.41
CA PHE A 15 -18.51 1.01 -18.79
C PHE A 15 -19.44 0.23 -19.72
N LYS A 16 -19.00 -0.33 -20.86
CA LYS A 16 -19.86 -1.27 -21.60
C LYS A 16 -19.90 -2.63 -20.89
N PRO A 17 -21.07 -3.10 -20.39
CA PRO A 17 -21.26 -4.50 -20.07
C PRO A 17 -21.43 -5.23 -21.40
N ASN A 18 -20.42 -6.01 -21.82
CA ASN A 18 -20.59 -6.92 -22.95
C ASN A 18 -21.34 -8.16 -22.45
N ALA A 19 -22.67 -8.07 -22.45
CA ALA A 19 -23.58 -9.05 -21.87
C ALA A 19 -23.63 -10.43 -22.56
N ASP A 20 -22.90 -10.66 -23.66
CA ASP A 20 -23.11 -11.87 -24.47
C ASP A 20 -21.87 -12.79 -24.60
N ASN A 21 -20.70 -12.39 -24.06
CA ASN A 21 -19.45 -13.18 -24.20
C ASN A 21 -18.71 -13.45 -22.87
N GLU A 22 -19.24 -12.96 -21.74
CA GLU A 22 -18.64 -13.15 -20.41
C GLU A 22 -18.59 -14.62 -19.99
N GLY A 23 -19.60 -15.43 -20.35
CA GLY A 23 -19.64 -16.84 -19.93
C GLY A 23 -18.47 -17.66 -20.48
N ALA A 24 -18.11 -17.49 -21.76
CA ALA A 24 -17.06 -18.29 -22.39
C ALA A 24 -15.65 -17.82 -22.01
N PHE A 25 -15.42 -16.50 -22.02
CA PHE A 25 -14.11 -15.94 -21.65
C PHE A 25 -13.84 -16.02 -20.15
N ALA A 26 -14.85 -15.80 -19.29
CA ALA A 26 -14.69 -15.99 -17.85
C ALA A 26 -14.49 -17.47 -17.51
N ASN A 27 -15.17 -18.41 -18.20
CA ASN A 27 -14.94 -19.84 -17.98
C ASN A 27 -13.55 -20.28 -18.46
N GLU A 28 -13.07 -19.79 -19.61
CA GLU A 28 -11.71 -20.06 -20.10
C GLU A 28 -10.65 -19.44 -19.20
N LEU A 29 -10.88 -18.22 -18.69
CA LEU A 29 -9.98 -17.56 -17.74
C LEU A 29 -9.97 -18.29 -16.39
N LEU A 30 -11.13 -18.73 -15.89
CA LEU A 30 -11.24 -19.53 -14.67
C LEU A 30 -10.56 -20.87 -14.83
N GLN A 31 -10.74 -21.54 -15.98
CA GLN A 31 -10.11 -22.82 -16.29
C GLN A 31 -8.59 -22.69 -16.43
N ASN A 32 -8.09 -21.62 -17.06
CA ASN A 32 -6.66 -21.32 -17.14
C ASN A 32 -6.05 -20.93 -15.78
N ILE A 33 -6.83 -20.25 -14.93
CA ILE A 33 -6.42 -19.94 -13.56
C ILE A 33 -6.41 -21.21 -12.70
N ASP A 34 -7.34 -22.14 -12.90
CA ASP A 34 -7.40 -23.42 -12.18
C ASP A 34 -6.29 -24.38 -12.63
N GLU A 35 -5.98 -24.42 -13.93
CA GLU A 35 -4.80 -25.12 -14.47
C GLU A 35 -3.49 -24.51 -13.96
N ALA A 36 -3.37 -23.17 -13.92
CA ALA A 36 -2.20 -22.51 -13.36
C ALA A 36 -2.06 -22.75 -11.84
N LYS A 37 -3.18 -22.83 -11.10
CA LYS A 37 -3.19 -23.21 -9.69
C LYS A 37 -2.80 -24.68 -9.50
N SER A 38 -3.25 -25.58 -10.38
CA SER A 38 -2.91 -27.00 -10.38
C SER A 38 -1.42 -27.23 -10.66
N VAL A 39 -0.85 -26.60 -11.69
CA VAL A 39 0.58 -26.71 -12.02
C VAL A 39 1.45 -26.16 -10.89
N VAL A 40 1.05 -25.03 -10.30
CA VAL A 40 1.76 -24.46 -9.14
C VAL A 40 1.60 -25.38 -7.91
N ALA A 41 0.45 -26.01 -7.70
CA ALA A 41 0.23 -26.95 -6.60
C ALA A 41 1.01 -28.26 -6.77
N GLU A 42 1.12 -28.79 -7.99
CA GLU A 42 1.93 -29.98 -8.32
C GLU A 42 3.43 -29.67 -8.14
N GLU A 43 3.93 -28.54 -8.66
CA GLU A 43 5.31 -28.08 -8.44
C GLU A 43 5.60 -27.76 -6.96
N MET A 44 4.60 -27.31 -6.20
CA MET A 44 4.69 -27.09 -4.75
C MET A 44 4.70 -28.39 -3.96
N SER A 45 4.06 -29.47 -4.44
CA SER A 45 4.05 -30.79 -3.80
C SER A 45 5.37 -31.56 -3.98
N GLU A 46 6.08 -31.32 -5.08
CA GLU A 46 7.39 -31.93 -5.34
C GLU A 46 8.53 -31.23 -4.56
N TYR A 47 8.36 -29.95 -4.21
CA TYR A 47 9.38 -29.17 -3.52
C TYR A 47 9.14 -28.99 -2.01
N CYS A 48 7.89 -29.07 -1.56
CA CYS A 48 7.53 -29.06 -0.16
C CYS A 48 7.06 -30.47 0.21
N GLY A 49 7.94 -31.24 0.88
CA GLY A 49 7.57 -32.52 1.46
C GLY A 49 6.24 -32.38 2.21
N SER A 50 5.31 -33.27 1.85
CA SER A 50 3.90 -33.31 2.22
C SER A 50 3.54 -32.69 3.58
N ILE A 51 2.88 -31.52 3.55
CA ILE A 51 1.87 -31.15 4.57
C ILE A 51 0.69 -30.49 3.82
N PRO A 52 -0.30 -31.27 3.35
CA PRO A 52 -1.57 -30.75 2.89
C PRO A 52 -2.52 -30.59 4.08
N GLY A 53 -2.88 -29.35 4.40
CA GLY A 53 -3.94 -29.06 5.38
C GLY A 53 -3.87 -27.63 5.91
N ASP A 54 -4.83 -26.81 5.50
CA ASP A 54 -5.36 -25.63 6.19
C ASP A 54 -4.39 -24.48 6.52
N LEU A 55 -4.04 -23.71 5.49
CA LEU A 55 -3.41 -22.39 5.63
C LEU A 55 -4.41 -21.25 5.88
N GLU A 56 -5.72 -21.52 5.86
CA GLU A 56 -6.77 -20.51 6.05
C GLU A 56 -7.07 -20.20 7.54
N ASP A 57 -6.63 -21.06 8.47
CA ASP A 57 -6.93 -20.95 9.91
C ASP A 57 -5.81 -20.32 10.76
N PHE A 58 -4.75 -19.75 10.16
CA PHE A 58 -3.67 -19.12 10.93
C PHE A 58 -4.08 -17.75 11.49
N ALA A 59 -4.80 -17.72 12.60
CA ALA A 59 -5.12 -16.52 13.36
C ALA A 59 -4.06 -16.24 14.45
N GLY A 60 -3.17 -15.28 14.19
CA GLY A 60 -2.38 -14.59 15.22
C GLY A 60 -1.12 -15.28 15.77
N VAL A 61 -0.45 -14.56 16.68
CA VAL A 61 0.83 -14.90 17.33
C VAL A 61 0.79 -16.22 18.10
N ASP A 62 -0.39 -16.63 18.57
CA ASP A 62 -0.60 -17.89 19.29
C ASP A 62 -0.42 -19.12 18.37
N ALA A 63 -0.58 -18.97 17.06
CA ALA A 63 -0.40 -20.03 16.08
C ALA A 63 1.08 -20.35 15.75
N ILE A 64 2.04 -19.54 16.23
CA ILE A 64 3.47 -19.83 16.02
C ILE A 64 3.87 -21.12 16.72
N GLU A 65 3.31 -21.39 17.91
CA GLU A 65 3.66 -22.57 18.69
C GLU A 65 3.11 -23.87 18.09
N GLU A 66 2.06 -23.79 17.29
CA GLU A 66 1.40 -24.93 16.64
C GLU A 66 2.03 -25.28 15.27
N LEU A 67 2.87 -24.40 14.72
CA LEU A 67 3.57 -24.67 13.46
C LEU A 67 4.58 -25.83 13.56
N PRO A 68 4.90 -26.50 12.43
CA PRO A 68 6.06 -27.39 12.34
C PRO A 68 7.36 -26.69 12.77
N GLU A 69 8.22 -27.39 13.52
CA GLU A 69 9.44 -26.80 14.10
C GLU A 69 10.41 -26.26 13.03
N GLU A 70 10.43 -26.86 11.84
CA GLU A 70 11.21 -26.38 10.69
C GLU A 70 10.77 -24.99 10.22
N LEU A 71 9.45 -24.77 10.12
CA LEU A 71 8.89 -23.47 9.73
C LEU A 71 9.13 -22.40 10.80
N LYS A 72 9.02 -22.76 12.09
CA LYS A 72 9.37 -21.84 13.18
C LYS A 72 10.83 -21.40 13.08
N ASN A 73 11.74 -22.34 12.84
CA ASN A 73 13.17 -22.04 12.71
C ASN A 73 13.44 -21.16 11.49
N HIS A 74 12.77 -21.40 10.36
CA HIS A 74 12.87 -20.56 9.18
C HIS A 74 12.37 -19.14 9.42
N ILE A 75 11.23 -18.97 10.09
CA ILE A 75 10.65 -17.66 10.41
C ILE A 75 11.53 -16.91 11.41
N ARG A 76 12.05 -17.58 12.44
CA ARG A 76 13.03 -16.99 13.38
C ARG A 76 14.26 -16.47 12.65
N LEU A 77 14.79 -17.23 11.69
CA LEU A 77 15.92 -16.81 10.86
C LEU A 77 15.57 -15.59 10.01
N LEU A 78 14.39 -15.59 9.37
CA LEU A 78 13.93 -14.45 8.57
C LEU A 78 13.76 -13.19 9.41
N LYS A 79 13.25 -13.28 10.63
CA LYS A 79 13.17 -12.13 11.56
C LYS A 79 14.55 -11.52 11.81
N ASP A 80 15.54 -12.36 12.14
CA ASP A 80 16.88 -11.89 12.45
C ASP A 80 17.54 -11.23 11.23
N VAL A 81 17.34 -11.81 10.04
CA VAL A 81 17.80 -11.22 8.78
C VAL A 81 17.15 -9.86 8.53
N MET A 82 15.83 -9.74 8.71
CA MET A 82 15.11 -8.49 8.47
C MET A 82 15.45 -7.40 9.48
N LYS A 83 15.68 -7.78 10.74
CA LYS A 83 16.11 -6.88 11.82
C LYS A 83 17.50 -6.31 11.57
N ASN A 84 18.43 -7.12 11.07
CA ASN A 84 19.81 -6.71 10.80
C ASN A 84 20.05 -6.29 9.35
N TYR A 85 18.99 -6.21 8.53
CA TYR A 85 19.11 -5.93 7.11
C TYR A 85 19.73 -4.55 6.83
N ARG A 86 20.73 -4.51 5.95
CA ARG A 86 21.38 -3.27 5.49
C ARG A 86 21.34 -3.13 3.96
N SER A 87 21.72 -4.19 3.26
CA SER A 87 21.88 -4.21 1.81
C SER A 87 21.83 -5.64 1.27
N GLY A 88 21.86 -5.79 -0.07
CA GLY A 88 21.85 -7.11 -0.73
C GLY A 88 20.45 -7.58 -1.13
N PRO A 89 20.30 -8.71 -1.82
CA PRO A 89 18.99 -9.23 -2.20
C PRO A 89 18.20 -9.67 -0.95
N LEU A 90 16.90 -9.38 -0.91
CA LEU A 90 16.02 -9.96 0.10
C LEU A 90 15.83 -11.46 -0.16
N PRO A 91 15.65 -12.29 0.90
CA PRO A 91 15.34 -13.70 0.77
C PRO A 91 14.13 -13.94 -0.15
N LYS A 92 14.15 -15.05 -0.90
CA LYS A 92 13.06 -15.40 -1.83
C LYS A 92 11.72 -15.51 -1.12
N THR A 93 11.68 -16.11 0.07
CA THR A 93 10.46 -16.23 0.90
C THR A 93 9.82 -14.87 1.17
N VAL A 94 10.63 -13.87 1.58
CA VAL A 94 10.14 -12.51 1.87
C VAL A 94 9.62 -11.81 0.62
N LYS A 95 10.24 -12.04 -0.54
CA LYS A 95 9.78 -11.47 -1.82
C LYS A 95 8.45 -12.08 -2.28
N MET A 96 8.22 -13.35 -1.99
CA MET A 96 6.99 -14.06 -2.36
C MET A 96 5.83 -13.76 -1.42
N LEU A 97 6.09 -13.14 -0.26
CA LEU A 97 5.11 -12.90 0.80
C LEU A 97 3.75 -12.35 0.29
N PRO A 98 3.68 -11.30 -0.57
CA PRO A 98 2.39 -10.76 -1.02
C PRO A 98 1.59 -11.69 -1.95
N HIS A 99 2.20 -12.77 -2.42
CA HIS A 99 1.58 -13.74 -3.32
C HIS A 99 1.07 -14.98 -2.58
N LEU A 100 1.42 -15.15 -1.30
CA LEU A 100 1.01 -16.29 -0.51
C LEU A 100 -0.43 -16.12 0.00
N PRO A 101 -1.24 -17.19 0.04
CA PRO A 101 -2.48 -17.19 0.81
C PRO A 101 -2.15 -17.01 2.30
N GLY A 102 -2.96 -16.25 3.04
CA GLY A 102 -2.69 -15.97 4.46
C GLY A 102 -1.44 -15.11 4.70
N TYR A 103 -1.04 -14.27 3.74
CA TYR A 103 0.16 -13.42 3.86
C TYR A 103 0.12 -12.51 5.10
N GLU A 104 -1.06 -12.10 5.55
CA GLU A 104 -1.25 -11.22 6.70
C GLU A 104 -0.69 -11.85 7.98
N SER A 105 -1.09 -13.09 8.26
CA SER A 105 -0.63 -13.84 9.43
C SER A 105 0.88 -14.09 9.38
N LEU A 106 1.40 -14.45 8.21
CA LEU A 106 2.85 -14.63 8.01
C LEU A 106 3.63 -13.31 8.17
N LEU A 107 3.07 -12.21 7.68
CA LEU A 107 3.65 -10.89 7.80
C LEU A 107 3.68 -10.42 9.25
N GLU A 108 2.57 -10.56 9.97
CA GLU A 108 2.48 -10.29 11.41
C GLU A 108 3.50 -11.14 12.18
N MET A 109 3.58 -12.43 11.82
CA MET A 109 4.52 -13.35 12.40
C MET A 109 5.96 -12.87 12.24
N LEU A 110 6.33 -12.21 11.15
CA LEU A 110 7.68 -11.66 10.92
C LEU A 110 7.99 -10.38 11.69
N SER A 111 7.04 -9.86 12.48
CA SER A 111 7.17 -8.66 13.32
C SER A 111 7.74 -7.45 12.56
N PRO A 112 6.99 -6.90 11.57
CA PRO A 112 7.54 -5.92 10.64
C PRO A 112 7.99 -4.60 11.28
N LEU A 113 7.40 -4.23 12.41
CA LEU A 113 7.77 -3.04 13.17
C LEU A 113 9.20 -3.12 13.74
N ASP A 114 9.75 -4.33 13.93
CA ASP A 114 11.13 -4.54 14.41
C ASP A 114 12.16 -4.57 13.27
N TRP A 115 11.71 -4.48 12.02
CA TRP A 115 12.62 -4.50 10.88
C TRP A 115 13.51 -3.26 10.84
N SER A 116 14.69 -3.46 10.26
CA SER A 116 15.59 -2.36 9.93
C SER A 116 14.94 -1.39 8.94
N VAL A 117 15.17 -0.08 9.14
CA VAL A 117 14.70 0.98 8.22
C VAL A 117 15.16 0.77 6.76
N HIS A 118 16.27 0.06 6.54
CA HIS A 118 16.77 -0.25 5.18
C HIS A 118 15.92 -1.28 4.43
N ALA A 119 15.11 -2.09 5.14
CA ALA A 119 14.26 -3.09 4.52
C ALA A 119 13.01 -2.45 3.89
N TYR A 120 12.46 -1.41 4.52
CA TYR A 120 11.20 -0.78 4.13
C TYR A 120 11.12 -0.34 2.66
N PRO A 121 12.11 0.38 2.07
CA PRO A 121 12.05 0.75 0.65
C PRO A 121 11.87 -0.43 -0.29
N ARG A 122 12.45 -1.58 0.05
CA ARG A 122 12.39 -2.78 -0.79
C ARG A 122 11.09 -3.53 -0.57
N MET A 123 10.66 -3.64 0.68
CA MET A 123 9.38 -4.24 1.03
C MET A 123 8.21 -3.48 0.42
N VAL A 124 8.21 -2.14 0.50
CA VAL A 124 7.20 -1.32 -0.18
C VAL A 124 7.18 -1.59 -1.68
N LYS A 125 8.34 -1.69 -2.35
CA LYS A 125 8.36 -2.03 -3.80
C LYS A 125 7.77 -3.41 -4.09
N ILE A 126 8.04 -4.39 -3.24
CA ILE A 126 7.50 -5.76 -3.36
C ILE A 126 5.97 -5.74 -3.20
N PHE A 127 5.45 -5.13 -2.15
CA PHE A 127 4.01 -5.02 -1.93
C PHE A 127 3.33 -4.14 -2.98
N ALA A 128 3.93 -3.02 -3.38
CA ALA A 128 3.44 -2.16 -4.46
C ALA A 128 3.36 -2.88 -5.81
N SER A 129 4.26 -3.85 -6.08
CA SER A 129 4.23 -4.63 -7.31
C SER A 129 3.04 -5.60 -7.37
N LYS A 130 2.60 -6.11 -6.21
CA LYS A 130 1.39 -6.93 -6.09
C LYS A 130 0.13 -6.06 -6.13
N GLY A 131 0.15 -4.92 -5.42
CA GLY A 131 -0.95 -3.95 -5.38
C GLY A 131 -2.19 -4.44 -4.62
N ASN A 132 -3.27 -3.66 -4.70
CA ASN A 132 -4.57 -3.96 -4.09
C ASN A 132 -4.46 -4.14 -2.57
N ASP A 133 -5.18 -5.13 -2.03
CA ASP A 133 -5.29 -5.41 -0.61
C ASP A 133 -3.94 -5.64 0.11
N PRO A 134 -2.99 -6.46 -0.41
CA PRO A 134 -1.65 -6.58 0.19
C PRO A 134 -0.89 -5.27 0.35
N ALA A 135 -0.97 -4.39 -0.64
CA ALA A 135 -0.29 -3.11 -0.58
C ALA A 135 -0.95 -2.18 0.44
N LEU A 136 -2.29 -2.10 0.43
CA LEU A 136 -3.06 -1.29 1.35
C LEU A 136 -2.81 -1.72 2.81
N HIS A 137 -2.96 -3.01 3.09
CA HIS A 137 -2.72 -3.59 4.40
C HIS A 137 -1.29 -3.31 4.89
N PHE A 138 -0.28 -3.49 4.03
CA PHE A 138 1.11 -3.23 4.42
C PHE A 138 1.36 -1.76 4.74
N TYR A 139 0.75 -0.86 3.98
CA TYR A 139 0.91 0.59 4.13
C TYR A 139 0.29 1.10 5.42
N GLU A 140 -0.94 0.71 5.70
CA GLU A 140 -1.70 1.15 6.87
C GLU A 140 -1.14 0.58 8.17
N ASN A 141 -0.88 -0.73 8.21
CA ASN A 141 -0.51 -1.41 9.46
C ASN A 141 0.98 -1.34 9.81
N TYR A 142 1.86 -1.10 8.84
CA TYR A 142 3.32 -1.19 9.09
C TYR A 142 4.12 0.01 8.59
N VAL A 143 3.87 0.53 7.39
CA VAL A 143 4.66 1.65 6.85
C VAL A 143 4.35 2.94 7.62
N LEU A 144 3.06 3.31 7.72
CA LEU A 144 2.66 4.53 8.40
C LEU A 144 3.04 4.51 9.90
N PRO A 145 2.75 3.46 10.69
CA PRO A 145 3.16 3.40 12.08
C PRO A 145 4.67 3.52 12.28
N LYS A 146 5.48 2.87 11.42
CA LYS A 146 6.94 2.96 11.51
C LYS A 146 7.46 4.37 11.22
N VAL A 147 6.89 5.04 10.22
CA VAL A 147 7.24 6.42 9.87
C VAL A 147 6.94 7.36 11.03
N ARG A 148 5.76 7.23 11.65
CA ARG A 148 5.36 8.06 12.80
C ARG A 148 6.21 7.77 14.03
N GLN A 149 6.53 6.51 14.28
CA GLN A 149 7.45 6.10 15.34
C GLN A 149 8.83 6.76 15.16
N ASP A 150 9.43 6.66 13.97
CA ASP A 150 10.74 7.23 13.68
C ASP A 150 10.75 8.76 13.83
N ILE A 151 9.70 9.45 13.37
CA ILE A 151 9.58 10.91 13.56
C ILE A 151 9.46 11.27 15.04
N THR A 152 8.74 10.48 15.83
CA THR A 152 8.55 10.72 17.25
C THR A 152 9.86 10.54 18.02
N GLU A 153 10.59 9.47 17.73
CA GLU A 153 11.86 9.12 18.38
C GLU A 153 13.00 10.05 17.96
N ASN A 154 13.18 10.28 16.66
CA ASN A 154 14.33 10.99 16.13
C ASN A 154 14.08 12.48 15.84
N ARG A 155 12.82 12.95 15.94
CA ARG A 155 12.38 14.31 15.55
C ARG A 155 12.64 14.68 14.09
N ARG A 156 13.06 13.71 13.28
CA ARG A 156 13.34 13.78 11.85
C ARG A 156 13.07 12.40 11.25
N LEU A 157 12.68 12.35 9.98
CA LEU A 157 12.46 11.08 9.29
C LEU A 157 13.77 10.56 8.68
N CYS A 158 14.04 9.28 8.86
CA CYS A 158 15.12 8.56 8.20
C CYS A 158 14.97 8.61 6.66
N VAL A 159 16.09 8.76 5.96
CA VAL A 159 16.11 8.85 4.49
C VAL A 159 15.49 7.60 3.84
N HIS A 160 15.74 6.41 4.38
CA HIS A 160 15.17 5.17 3.83
C HIS A 160 13.65 5.09 4.04
N LEU A 161 13.12 5.54 5.17
CA LEU A 161 11.67 5.60 5.35
C LEU A 161 11.04 6.64 4.40
N PHE A 162 11.72 7.75 4.14
CA PHE A 162 11.28 8.71 3.14
C PHE A 162 11.32 8.15 1.71
N GLU A 163 12.34 7.36 1.36
CA GLU A 163 12.39 6.62 0.10
C GLU A 163 11.27 5.58 0.00
N ALA A 164 10.92 4.92 1.10
CA ALA A 164 9.79 4.00 1.17
C ALA A 164 8.46 4.72 0.91
N LEU A 165 8.27 5.92 1.48
CA LEU A 165 7.11 6.77 1.17
C LEU A 165 7.08 7.14 -0.32
N ILE A 166 8.19 7.57 -0.91
CA ILE A 166 8.24 7.86 -2.35
C ILE A 166 7.90 6.61 -3.18
N ALA A 167 8.37 5.42 -2.78
CA ALA A 167 8.09 4.18 -3.49
C ALA A 167 6.60 3.80 -3.43
N SER A 168 5.92 4.06 -2.31
CA SER A 168 4.49 3.75 -2.15
C SER A 168 3.60 4.55 -3.11
N ILE A 169 4.03 5.74 -3.53
CA ILE A 169 3.32 6.63 -4.48
C ILE A 169 3.19 6.02 -5.87
N PHE A 170 3.98 5.00 -6.22
CA PHE A 170 3.78 4.24 -7.46
C PHE A 170 2.35 3.70 -7.57
N ARG A 171 1.73 3.38 -6.44
CA ARG A 171 0.34 2.93 -6.28
C ARG A 171 -0.45 4.01 -5.52
N LEU A 172 -0.90 5.04 -6.25
CA LEU A 172 -1.52 6.24 -5.67
C LEU A 172 -2.83 5.97 -4.94
N GLU A 173 -3.64 5.00 -5.39
CA GLU A 173 -4.93 4.67 -4.77
C GLU A 173 -4.71 4.12 -3.35
N GLU A 174 -3.85 3.11 -3.24
CA GLU A 174 -3.48 2.49 -1.98
C GLU A 174 -2.67 3.43 -1.08
N PHE A 175 -1.81 4.28 -1.65
CA PHE A 175 -1.12 5.33 -0.91
C PHE A 175 -2.11 6.31 -0.26
N ILE A 176 -3.11 6.77 -1.02
CA ILE A 176 -4.09 7.72 -0.49
C ILE A 176 -4.92 7.07 0.61
N ALA A 177 -5.41 5.85 0.37
CA ALA A 177 -6.26 5.14 1.31
C ALA A 177 -5.51 4.67 2.57
N GLY A 178 -4.30 4.11 2.43
CA GLY A 178 -3.58 3.48 3.55
C GLY A 178 -2.53 4.35 4.24
N ILE A 179 -2.02 5.40 3.59
CA ILE A 179 -1.01 6.30 4.19
C ILE A 179 -1.59 7.69 4.38
N PHE A 180 -2.01 8.34 3.30
CA PHE A 180 -2.38 9.76 3.35
C PHE A 180 -3.59 10.01 4.25
N LEU A 181 -4.68 9.28 4.02
CA LEU A 181 -5.95 9.50 4.73
C LEU A 181 -5.85 9.20 6.23
N PRO A 182 -5.29 8.05 6.68
CA PRO A 182 -5.12 7.79 8.11
C PRO A 182 -4.18 8.81 8.77
N TRP A 183 -3.16 9.29 8.05
CA TRP A 183 -2.23 10.29 8.57
C TRP A 183 -2.90 11.66 8.76
N ILE A 184 -3.71 12.12 7.81
CA ILE A 184 -4.43 13.40 7.87
C ILE A 184 -5.53 13.38 8.94
N ARG A 185 -6.26 12.27 9.08
CA ARG A 185 -7.27 12.06 10.12
C ARG A 185 -6.67 12.03 11.52
N SER A 186 -5.47 11.48 11.65
CA SER A 186 -4.77 11.46 12.93
C SER A 186 -4.29 12.86 13.35
N GLU A 187 -4.00 13.02 14.64
CA GLU A 187 -3.31 14.22 15.12
C GLU A 187 -1.88 14.26 14.56
N MET A 188 -1.62 15.26 13.73
CA MET A 188 -0.33 15.48 13.11
C MET A 188 0.52 16.46 13.91
N THR A 189 1.81 16.15 14.05
CA THR A 189 2.83 17.09 14.52
C THR A 189 3.31 17.99 13.37
N LYS A 190 3.94 19.12 13.73
CA LYS A 190 4.55 20.02 12.72
C LYS A 190 5.59 19.31 11.84
N THR A 191 6.38 18.40 12.43
CA THR A 191 7.39 17.64 11.70
C THR A 191 6.76 16.69 10.68
N GLU A 192 5.69 15.99 11.06
CA GLU A 192 4.92 15.14 10.14
C GLU A 192 4.33 15.95 8.99
N GLY A 193 3.76 17.12 9.28
CA GLY A 193 3.25 18.04 8.25
C GLY A 193 4.33 18.48 7.25
N VAL A 194 5.53 18.85 7.73
CA VAL A 194 6.66 19.20 6.87
C VAL A 194 7.10 18.02 5.99
N VAL A 195 7.17 16.81 6.56
CA VAL A 195 7.54 15.60 5.83
C VAL A 195 6.51 15.28 4.74
N LEU A 196 5.22 15.28 5.08
CA LEU A 196 4.15 14.97 4.13
C LEU A 196 4.03 16.05 3.04
N ALA A 197 4.15 17.33 3.40
CA ALA A 197 4.18 18.42 2.44
C ALA A 197 5.39 18.31 1.49
N HIS A 198 6.57 17.94 2.01
CA HIS A 198 7.76 17.71 1.18
C HIS A 198 7.59 16.49 0.26
N LEU A 199 6.97 15.42 0.76
CA LEU A 199 6.63 14.24 -0.03
C LEU A 199 5.72 14.61 -1.20
N VAL A 200 4.61 15.32 -0.95
CA VAL A 200 3.67 15.80 -1.97
C VAL A 200 4.39 16.69 -2.99
N LYS A 201 5.25 17.61 -2.55
CA LYS A 201 6.05 18.47 -3.45
C LYS A 201 6.94 17.66 -4.38
N LYS A 202 7.59 16.60 -3.88
CA LYS A 202 8.49 15.74 -4.67
C LYS A 202 7.75 14.72 -5.54
N ALA A 203 6.57 14.28 -5.11
CA ALA A 203 5.79 13.25 -5.76
C ALA A 203 5.15 13.69 -7.09
N SER A 204 5.05 12.75 -8.02
CA SER A 204 4.23 12.91 -9.24
C SER A 204 2.84 12.34 -8.98
N ILE A 205 1.91 13.19 -8.56
CA ILE A 205 0.52 12.81 -8.25
C ILE A 205 -0.36 13.21 -9.44
N LYS A 206 -1.22 12.31 -9.93
CA LYS A 206 -2.16 12.67 -11.01
C LYS A 206 -3.22 13.64 -10.48
N ALA A 207 -3.67 14.58 -11.31
CA ALA A 207 -4.62 15.63 -10.91
C ALA A 207 -5.86 15.11 -10.18
N ARG A 208 -6.46 14.00 -10.66
CA ARG A 208 -7.62 13.35 -10.00
C ARG A 208 -7.35 12.96 -8.55
N PHE A 209 -6.18 12.42 -8.27
CA PHE A 209 -5.79 11.96 -6.93
C PHE A 209 -5.42 13.13 -6.03
N ALA A 210 -4.81 14.17 -6.59
CA ALA A 210 -4.54 15.41 -5.87
C ALA A 210 -5.84 16.12 -5.45
N ALA A 211 -6.86 16.14 -6.31
CA ALA A 211 -8.17 16.71 -5.99
C ALA A 211 -8.85 15.94 -4.85
N VAL A 212 -8.84 14.60 -4.89
CA VAL A 212 -9.37 13.76 -3.81
C VAL A 212 -8.60 13.98 -2.51
N ALA A 213 -7.26 13.98 -2.54
CA ALA A 213 -6.44 14.22 -1.36
C ALA A 213 -6.72 15.60 -0.74
N LEU A 214 -6.94 16.63 -1.57
CA LEU A 214 -7.28 17.97 -1.10
C LEU A 214 -8.66 18.01 -0.46
N ALA A 215 -9.67 17.43 -1.11
CA ALA A 215 -11.03 17.29 -0.58
C ALA A 215 -11.02 16.61 0.79
N LEU A 216 -10.35 15.46 0.91
CA LEU A 216 -10.22 14.72 2.17
C LEU A 216 -9.50 15.53 3.25
N THR A 217 -8.56 16.40 2.89
CA THR A 217 -7.90 17.28 3.87
C THR A 217 -8.82 18.40 4.36
N CYS A 218 -9.70 18.90 3.49
CA CYS A 218 -10.70 19.92 3.83
C CYS A 218 -11.88 19.37 4.66
N GLU A 219 -12.07 18.06 4.75
CA GLU A 219 -13.08 17.46 5.65
C GLU A 219 -12.64 17.51 7.12
N GLU A 220 -11.34 17.56 7.37
CA GLU A 220 -10.77 17.54 8.71
C GLU A 220 -10.62 18.94 9.31
N GLU A 221 -10.59 19.03 10.65
CA GLU A 221 -10.42 20.29 11.36
C GLU A 221 -9.09 20.99 10.99
N PHE A 222 -9.13 22.31 11.00
CA PHE A 222 -7.97 23.14 10.73
C PHE A 222 -6.82 22.84 11.70
N SER A 223 -5.67 22.51 11.12
CA SER A 223 -4.41 22.43 11.84
C SER A 223 -3.26 22.93 10.97
N ILE A 224 -2.24 23.51 11.61
CA ILE A 224 -1.05 24.03 10.91
C ILE A 224 -0.39 22.95 10.02
N PRO A 225 -0.21 21.69 10.47
CA PRO A 225 0.36 20.64 9.63
C PRO A 225 -0.50 20.32 8.39
N ARG A 226 -1.83 20.25 8.53
CA ARG A 226 -2.74 20.02 7.39
C ARG A 226 -2.71 21.17 6.40
N ALA A 227 -2.66 22.41 6.89
CA ALA A 227 -2.53 23.60 6.04
C ALA A 227 -1.25 23.58 5.18
N MET A 228 -0.11 23.09 5.72
CA MET A 228 1.12 22.91 4.94
C MET A 228 0.96 21.89 3.80
N VAL A 229 0.18 20.84 4.04
CA VAL A 229 -0.12 19.81 3.03
C VAL A 229 -1.08 20.36 1.96
N MET A 230 -2.12 21.10 2.37
CA MET A 230 -3.01 21.81 1.44
C MET A 230 -2.25 22.79 0.55
N GLU A 231 -1.35 23.58 1.14
CA GLU A 231 -0.48 24.51 0.41
C GLU A 231 0.41 23.75 -0.60
N ALA A 232 0.96 22.59 -0.21
CA ALA A 232 1.76 21.76 -1.11
C ALA A 232 0.94 21.20 -2.29
N LEU A 233 -0.31 20.80 -2.06
CA LEU A 233 -1.22 20.30 -3.10
C LEU A 233 -1.65 21.43 -4.06
N LEU A 234 -2.03 22.59 -3.54
CA LEU A 234 -2.42 23.75 -4.35
C LEU A 234 -1.25 24.29 -5.20
N ASN A 235 -0.03 24.29 -4.65
CA ASN A 235 1.18 24.70 -5.36
C ASN A 235 1.54 23.80 -6.56
N LYS A 236 0.95 22.61 -6.69
CA LYS A 236 1.10 21.77 -7.89
C LYS A 236 0.37 22.35 -9.12
N LYS A 237 -0.53 23.32 -8.92
CA LYS A 237 -1.26 24.02 -10.00
C LYS A 237 -1.96 23.05 -10.97
N TYR A 238 -2.56 21.98 -10.44
CA TYR A 238 -3.35 21.06 -11.23
C TYR A 238 -4.70 21.68 -11.62
N PHE A 239 -5.22 21.27 -12.78
CA PHE A 239 -6.62 21.49 -13.12
C PHE A 239 -7.47 20.58 -12.23
N MET A 240 -8.28 21.18 -11.36
CA MET A 240 -9.13 20.46 -10.39
C MET A 240 -10.60 20.51 -10.83
N PRO A 241 -11.39 19.47 -10.52
CA PRO A 241 -12.84 19.51 -10.70
C PRO A 241 -13.48 20.62 -9.86
N GLU A 242 -14.57 21.20 -10.37
CA GLU A 242 -15.32 22.27 -9.69
C GLU A 242 -15.78 21.85 -8.29
N ALA A 243 -16.19 20.59 -8.11
CA ALA A 243 -16.57 20.05 -6.81
C ALA A 243 -15.46 20.18 -5.75
N ALA A 244 -14.20 19.90 -6.11
CA ALA A 244 -13.07 20.02 -5.21
C ALA A 244 -12.77 21.50 -4.86
N ILE A 245 -12.93 22.39 -5.84
CA ILE A 245 -12.77 23.84 -5.62
C ILE A 245 -13.83 24.37 -4.66
N THR A 246 -15.10 23.98 -4.87
CA THR A 246 -16.21 24.36 -3.99
C THR A 246 -15.98 23.91 -2.56
N GLN A 247 -15.47 22.70 -2.34
CA GLN A 247 -15.13 22.20 -1.01
C GLN A 247 -14.01 23.01 -0.35
N VAL A 248 -12.97 23.39 -1.11
CA VAL A 248 -11.89 24.25 -0.62
C VAL A 248 -12.43 25.64 -0.24
N ILE A 249 -13.30 26.22 -1.08
CA ILE A 249 -13.94 27.51 -0.76
C ILE A 249 -14.75 27.39 0.53
N SER A 250 -15.60 26.36 0.62
CA SER A 250 -16.42 26.10 1.81
C SER A 250 -15.56 25.97 3.08
N TYR A 251 -14.40 25.33 2.97
CA TYR A 251 -13.47 25.16 4.08
C TYR A 251 -12.88 26.48 4.60
N PHE A 252 -12.63 27.45 3.72
CA PHE A 252 -12.09 28.76 4.12
C PHE A 252 -13.17 29.77 4.51
N THR A 253 -14.41 29.58 4.07
CA THR A 253 -15.53 30.47 4.39
C THR A 253 -16.32 30.04 5.63
N GLY A 254 -16.26 28.75 5.99
CA GLY A 254 -16.85 28.21 7.21
C GLY A 254 -15.99 28.50 8.43
#